data_AF-A0AAD3MAW3-F1
#
_entry.id   AF-A0AAD3MAW3-F1
#
_cell.length_a   1.000
_cell.length_b   1.000
_cell.length_c   1.000
_cell.angle_alpha   90.00
_cell.angle_beta   90.00
_cell.angle_gamma   90.00
#
_symmetry.space_group_name_H-M   'P 1'
#
loop_
_entity.id
_entity.type
_entity.pdbx_description
1 polymer ?
#
loop_
_entity_poly.entity_id
_entity_poly.type
_entity_poly.pdbx_seq_one_letter_code
_entity_poly.pdbx_strand_id
1 'polypeptide(L)'
;MGNRGMEELIPLVNRLQDALSSVGQSCSLHLPQIAVVGGQSAGKSSVLENFVGRDFLPRGSGIVTRRPLILQLLSATMEYGEFLHCKGKKFTDFDEIRKEIETETRRLTGSNKGISPVPINLRIHSPHVLNLTLVDLPGITKVPVGDQPADIEYQIRDMIMQYICKENCLILAVTPANTDLANSDALKLAKDVDPQGQRTIGVITKLDLMDEGTDAREILENRLLPLRRGYIGVVNRSQKDIDGKKDIKAALLAEEKFFLSHPAYKHMAERMGTPYLQRTLNQ
;
A
#
# COMPACT_ATOMS: atom_id res chain seq x y z
N MET A 1 8.76 -23.86 -0.06
CA MET A 1 7.66 -24.49 0.70
C MET A 1 6.54 -23.46 0.77
N GLY A 2 5.45 -23.69 0.03
CA GLY A 2 4.34 -22.72 -0.12
C GLY A 2 3.41 -22.72 1.09
N ASN A 3 2.91 -21.52 1.43
CA ASN A 3 2.04 -21.26 2.59
C ASN A 3 0.62 -21.84 2.37
N ARG A 4 0.48 -23.17 2.52
CA ARG A 4 -0.82 -23.86 2.53
C ARG A 4 -1.85 -23.20 3.46
N GLY A 5 -1.43 -22.65 4.59
CA GLY A 5 -2.33 -22.04 5.58
C GLY A 5 -3.13 -20.84 5.06
N MET A 6 -2.51 -19.93 4.32
CA MET A 6 -3.22 -18.74 3.77
C MET A 6 -3.95 -19.01 2.47
N GLU A 7 -3.44 -19.94 1.65
CA GLU A 7 -4.13 -20.36 0.43
C GLU A 7 -5.55 -20.86 0.76
N GLU A 8 -5.73 -21.48 1.94
CA GLU A 8 -7.03 -21.91 2.46
C GLU A 8 -7.77 -20.82 3.26
N LEU A 9 -7.05 -20.01 4.06
CA LEU A 9 -7.67 -19.00 4.93
C LEU A 9 -8.34 -17.89 4.11
N ILE A 10 -7.69 -17.39 3.06
CA ILE A 10 -8.11 -16.16 2.40
C ILE A 10 -9.41 -16.31 1.61
N PRO A 11 -9.63 -17.40 0.84
CA PRO A 11 -10.93 -17.65 0.24
C PRO A 11 -12.05 -17.79 1.27
N LEU A 12 -11.77 -18.39 2.43
CA LEU A 12 -12.73 -18.55 3.52
C LEU A 12 -13.11 -17.19 4.12
N VAL A 13 -12.10 -16.37 4.40
CA VAL A 13 -12.18 -14.99 4.88
C VAL A 13 -13.01 -14.12 3.92
N ASN A 14 -12.73 -14.18 2.61
CA ASN A 14 -13.46 -13.39 1.62
C ASN A 14 -14.93 -13.82 1.49
N ARG A 15 -15.21 -15.14 1.50
CA ARG A 15 -16.59 -15.65 1.51
C ARG A 15 -17.35 -15.21 2.76
N LEU A 16 -16.67 -15.17 3.91
CA LEU A 16 -17.24 -14.68 5.16
C LEU A 16 -17.55 -13.18 5.09
N GLN A 17 -16.64 -12.37 4.53
CA GLN A 17 -16.85 -10.95 4.29
C GLN A 17 -18.09 -10.69 3.40
N ASP A 18 -18.24 -11.45 2.32
CA ASP A 18 -19.38 -11.34 1.40
C ASP A 18 -20.69 -11.80 2.05
N ALA A 19 -20.67 -12.91 2.78
CA ALA A 19 -21.83 -13.43 3.49
C ALA A 19 -22.30 -12.46 4.58
N LEU A 20 -21.38 -11.91 5.38
CA LEU A 20 -21.72 -10.94 6.42
C LEU A 20 -22.23 -9.63 5.85
N SER A 21 -21.65 -9.17 4.73
CA SER A 21 -22.13 -7.97 4.03
C SER A 21 -23.54 -8.15 3.45
N SER A 22 -23.96 -9.38 3.13
CA SER A 22 -25.29 -9.68 2.57
C SER A 22 -26.37 -9.94 3.62
N VAL A 23 -26.01 -10.37 4.83
CA VAL A 23 -26.95 -10.69 5.93
C VAL A 23 -27.28 -9.45 6.79
N GLY A 24 -26.61 -8.31 6.58
CA GLY A 24 -26.89 -7.06 7.31
C GLY A 24 -26.57 -7.11 8.81
N GLN A 25 -25.94 -8.20 9.28
CA GLN A 25 -25.42 -8.32 10.63
C GLN A 25 -24.00 -7.77 10.69
N SER A 26 -23.79 -6.79 11.57
CA SER A 26 -22.49 -6.26 11.95
C SER A 26 -21.71 -7.25 12.84
N CYS A 27 -21.49 -8.47 12.34
CA CYS A 27 -20.53 -9.36 12.96
C CYS A 27 -19.14 -8.81 12.62
N SER A 28 -18.46 -8.22 13.60
CA SER A 28 -17.12 -7.66 13.47
C SER A 28 -16.08 -8.78 13.39
N LEU A 29 -16.18 -9.61 12.35
CA LEU A 29 -15.08 -10.49 11.96
C LEU A 29 -13.98 -9.61 11.42
N HIS A 30 -13.13 -9.18 12.34
CA HIS A 30 -11.91 -8.47 12.06
C HIS A 30 -10.97 -9.46 11.37
N LEU A 31 -11.05 -9.47 10.05
CA LEU A 31 -10.15 -10.24 9.21
C LEU A 31 -8.80 -9.53 9.12
N PRO A 32 -7.68 -10.29 9.14
CA PRO A 32 -6.36 -9.69 9.06
C PRO A 32 -6.26 -8.89 7.76
N GLN A 33 -5.98 -7.61 7.90
CA GLN A 33 -5.89 -6.65 6.80
C GLN A 33 -4.60 -5.86 6.95
N ILE A 34 -4.02 -5.46 5.82
CA ILE A 34 -2.78 -4.68 5.79
C ILE A 34 -3.15 -3.24 5.42
N ALA A 35 -3.10 -2.33 6.39
CA ALA A 35 -3.32 -0.91 6.14
C ALA A 35 -2.01 -0.25 5.69
N VAL A 36 -2.03 0.38 4.51
CA VAL A 36 -0.88 1.11 3.97
C VAL A 36 -0.98 2.57 4.41
N VAL A 37 -0.06 2.98 5.28
CA VAL A 37 -0.03 4.32 5.88
C VAL A 37 1.24 5.04 5.48
N GLY A 38 1.12 6.31 5.15
CA GLY A 38 2.26 7.16 4.82
C GLY A 38 1.86 8.51 4.30
N GLY A 39 2.78 9.47 4.37
CA GLY A 39 2.59 10.81 3.85
C GLY A 39 2.20 10.83 2.37
N GLN A 40 1.69 11.97 1.91
CA GLN A 40 1.48 12.20 0.49
C GLN A 40 2.80 11.96 -0.27
N SER A 41 2.72 11.28 -1.42
CA SER A 41 3.89 10.99 -2.26
C SER A 41 4.99 10.11 -1.63
N ALA A 42 4.71 9.42 -0.51
CA ALA A 42 5.63 8.46 0.11
C ALA A 42 5.87 7.19 -0.74
N GLY A 43 5.13 6.99 -1.83
CA GLY A 43 5.26 5.83 -2.72
C GLY A 43 4.31 4.67 -2.41
N LYS A 44 3.24 4.90 -1.62
CA LYS A 44 2.22 3.89 -1.28
C LYS A 44 1.64 3.18 -2.52
N SER A 45 1.11 3.96 -3.46
CA SER A 45 0.50 3.44 -4.69
C SER A 45 1.50 2.64 -5.53
N SER A 46 2.76 3.09 -5.61
CA SER A 46 3.82 2.36 -6.31
C SER A 46 4.12 1.00 -5.67
N VAL A 47 4.13 0.92 -4.34
CA VAL A 47 4.30 -0.37 -3.63
C VAL A 47 3.16 -1.33 -3.97
N LEU A 48 1.92 -0.84 -3.97
CA LEU A 48 0.74 -1.65 -4.32
C LEU A 48 0.75 -2.11 -5.77
N GLU A 49 1.11 -1.23 -6.71
CA GLU A 49 1.20 -1.56 -8.14
C GLU A 49 2.32 -2.57 -8.42
N ASN A 50 3.43 -2.51 -7.69
CA ASN A 50 4.49 -3.52 -7.81
C ASN A 50 4.02 -4.91 -7.35
N PHE A 51 3.14 -5.00 -6.34
CA PHE A 51 2.56 -6.29 -5.94
C PHE A 51 1.62 -6.87 -6.98
N VAL A 52 0.89 -6.02 -7.71
CA VAL A 52 -0.03 -6.44 -8.77
C VAL A 52 0.71 -6.71 -10.08
N GLY A 53 1.81 -6.02 -10.33
CA GLY A 53 2.51 -6.11 -11.62
C GLY A 53 1.82 -5.31 -12.74
N ARG A 54 0.94 -4.35 -12.38
CA ARG A 54 0.21 -3.49 -13.33
C ARG A 54 0.05 -2.07 -12.77
N ASP A 55 -0.02 -1.10 -13.67
CA ASP A 55 -0.42 0.28 -13.33
C ASP A 55 -1.95 0.38 -13.33
N PHE A 56 -2.56 0.68 -12.19
CA PHE A 56 -4.02 0.74 -12.07
C PHE A 56 -4.51 1.73 -11.03
N LEU A 57 -3.62 2.24 -10.20
CA LEU A 57 -3.97 3.28 -9.26
C LEU A 57 -3.94 4.63 -9.99
N PRO A 58 -4.82 5.57 -9.60
CA PRO A 58 -4.77 6.92 -10.14
C PRO A 58 -3.40 7.54 -9.88
N ARG A 59 -2.97 8.47 -10.75
CA ARG A 59 -1.73 9.24 -10.60
C ARG A 59 -2.02 10.71 -10.86
N GLY A 60 -1.37 11.61 -10.14
CA GLY A 60 -1.54 13.04 -10.33
C GLY A 60 -0.89 13.89 -9.24
N SER A 61 -0.94 15.20 -9.41
CA SER A 61 -0.54 16.16 -8.39
C SER A 61 -1.66 16.35 -7.35
N GLY A 62 -1.29 16.57 -6.08
CA GLY A 62 -2.24 16.69 -4.98
C GLY A 62 -2.64 15.34 -4.36
N ILE A 63 -3.76 15.30 -3.64
CA ILE A 63 -4.26 14.07 -3.01
C ILE A 63 -4.92 13.21 -4.10
N VAL A 64 -4.21 12.15 -4.46
CA VAL A 64 -4.63 11.20 -5.49
C VAL A 64 -5.63 10.19 -4.91
N THR A 65 -5.27 9.53 -3.80
CA THR A 65 -6.16 8.64 -3.04
C THR A 65 -7.03 9.46 -2.10
N ARG A 66 -8.29 9.71 -2.46
CA ARG A 66 -9.26 10.51 -1.66
C ARG A 66 -10.31 9.65 -0.93
N ARG A 67 -10.29 8.35 -1.17
CA ARG A 67 -11.14 7.34 -0.52
C ARG A 67 -10.28 6.13 -0.17
N PRO A 68 -10.56 5.40 0.92
CA PRO A 68 -9.91 4.13 1.17
C PRO A 68 -10.15 3.18 0.00
N LEU A 69 -9.11 2.49 -0.47
CA LEU A 69 -9.22 1.41 -1.46
C LEU A 69 -8.93 0.09 -0.77
N ILE A 70 -9.95 -0.74 -0.61
CA ILE A 70 -9.81 -2.12 -0.15
C ILE A 70 -9.50 -2.97 -1.37
N LEU A 71 -8.23 -3.35 -1.49
CA LEU A 71 -7.67 -4.12 -2.58
C LEU A 71 -7.49 -5.58 -2.15
N GLN A 72 -8.26 -6.48 -2.75
CA GLN A 72 -8.18 -7.91 -2.54
C GLN A 72 -7.46 -8.55 -3.72
N LEU A 73 -6.25 -9.03 -3.50
CA LEU A 73 -5.48 -9.79 -4.47
C LEU A 73 -5.80 -11.27 -4.31
N LEU A 74 -6.16 -11.92 -5.41
CA LEU A 74 -6.58 -13.31 -5.45
C LEU A 74 -5.80 -14.05 -6.54
N SER A 75 -5.05 -15.07 -6.14
CA SER A 75 -4.38 -15.97 -7.06
C SER A 75 -5.43 -16.69 -7.91
N ALA A 76 -5.35 -16.53 -9.22
CA ALA A 76 -6.28 -17.12 -10.17
C ALA A 76 -5.59 -17.41 -11.50
N THR A 77 -6.19 -18.25 -12.34
CA THR A 77 -5.64 -18.57 -13.68
C THR A 77 -5.78 -17.43 -14.68
N MET A 78 -6.81 -16.59 -14.54
CA MET A 78 -7.10 -15.46 -15.42
C MET A 78 -6.87 -14.14 -14.69
N GLU A 79 -6.34 -13.16 -15.42
CA GLU A 79 -6.10 -11.81 -14.91
C GLU A 79 -7.29 -10.88 -15.20
N TYR A 80 -7.96 -10.39 -14.16
CA TYR A 80 -9.05 -9.41 -14.27
C TYR A 80 -9.36 -8.74 -12.93
N GLY A 81 -9.97 -7.56 -12.98
CA GLY A 81 -10.51 -6.83 -11.84
C GLY A 81 -12.04 -6.91 -11.75
N GLU A 82 -12.58 -6.86 -10.53
CA GLU A 82 -14.02 -6.71 -10.26
C GLU A 82 -14.23 -5.70 -9.13
N PHE A 83 -15.13 -4.74 -9.35
CA PHE A 83 -15.54 -3.81 -8.31
C PHE A 83 -16.84 -4.26 -7.66
N LEU A 84 -16.94 -4.11 -6.34
CA LEU A 84 -18.16 -4.47 -5.60
C LEU A 84 -19.39 -3.66 -6.06
N HIS A 85 -19.18 -2.40 -6.49
CA HIS A 85 -20.25 -1.53 -7.00
C HIS A 85 -20.59 -1.79 -8.48
N CYS A 86 -19.78 -2.55 -9.21
CA CYS A 86 -20.02 -2.95 -10.61
C CYS A 86 -20.21 -4.48 -10.72
N LYS A 87 -21.17 -5.03 -9.97
CA LYS A 87 -21.40 -6.49 -9.88
C LYS A 87 -21.51 -7.14 -11.27
N GLY A 88 -20.71 -8.18 -11.49
CA GLY A 88 -20.74 -8.98 -12.73
C GLY A 88 -19.95 -8.39 -13.90
N LYS A 89 -19.41 -7.17 -13.78
CA LYS A 89 -18.50 -6.61 -14.79
C LYS A 89 -17.05 -6.99 -14.46
N LYS A 90 -16.41 -7.71 -15.38
CA LYS A 90 -14.98 -8.04 -15.32
C LYS A 90 -14.18 -7.03 -16.13
N PHE A 91 -13.20 -6.40 -15.50
CA PHE A 91 -12.29 -5.45 -16.12
C PHE A 91 -10.99 -6.17 -16.47
N THR A 92 -10.70 -6.34 -17.75
CA THR A 92 -9.43 -6.93 -18.21
C THR A 92 -8.37 -5.88 -18.53
N ASP A 93 -8.79 -4.63 -18.77
CA ASP A 93 -7.90 -3.50 -18.96
C ASP A 93 -7.72 -2.73 -17.64
N PHE A 94 -6.48 -2.65 -17.14
CA PHE A 94 -6.15 -1.95 -15.90
C PHE A 94 -6.22 -0.42 -16.05
N ASP A 95 -6.17 0.12 -17.26
CA ASP A 95 -6.46 1.54 -17.48
C ASP A 95 -7.97 1.83 -17.29
N GLU A 96 -8.86 0.88 -17.58
CA GLU A 96 -10.28 1.01 -17.23
C GLU A 96 -10.50 0.93 -15.72
N ILE A 97 -9.77 0.04 -15.02
CA ILE A 97 -9.79 -0.03 -13.55
C ILE A 97 -9.38 1.31 -12.96
N ARG A 98 -8.31 1.93 -13.47
CA ARG A 98 -7.86 3.26 -13.04
C ARG A 98 -8.95 4.31 -13.22
N LYS A 99 -9.53 4.39 -14.42
CA LYS A 99 -10.60 5.35 -14.74
C LYS A 99 -11.84 5.13 -13.88
N GLU A 100 -12.18 3.89 -13.57
CA GLU A 100 -13.29 3.54 -12.69
C GLU A 100 -13.04 4.03 -11.26
N ILE A 101 -11.83 3.82 -10.70
CA ILE A 101 -11.46 4.35 -9.39
C ILE A 101 -11.60 5.88 -9.35
N GLU A 102 -11.11 6.58 -10.38
CA GLU A 102 -11.21 8.04 -10.48
C GLU A 102 -12.66 8.51 -10.57
N THR A 103 -13.47 7.83 -11.38
CA THR A 103 -14.89 8.14 -11.60
C THR A 103 -15.68 7.96 -10.32
N GLU A 104 -15.51 6.80 -9.66
CA GLU A 104 -16.20 6.47 -8.42
C GLU A 104 -15.75 7.36 -7.26
N THR A 105 -14.47 7.78 -7.25
CA THR A 105 -13.99 8.79 -6.30
C THR A 105 -14.69 10.13 -6.54
N ARG A 106 -14.66 10.64 -7.78
CA ARG A 106 -15.29 11.92 -8.15
C ARG A 106 -16.79 11.94 -7.88
N ARG A 107 -17.48 10.81 -8.05
CA ARG A 107 -18.92 10.67 -7.80
C ARG A 107 -19.31 11.04 -6.36
N LEU A 108 -18.50 10.65 -5.37
CA LEU A 108 -18.79 10.91 -3.95
C LEU A 108 -18.11 12.18 -3.41
N THR A 109 -16.86 12.44 -3.79
CA THR A 109 -16.09 13.56 -3.23
C THR A 109 -16.25 14.86 -4.04
N GLY A 110 -16.93 14.79 -5.19
CA GLY A 110 -16.99 15.88 -6.15
C GLY A 110 -15.62 16.27 -6.70
N SER A 111 -15.59 17.48 -7.28
CA SER A 111 -14.39 18.10 -7.85
C SER A 111 -13.54 18.87 -6.82
N ASN A 112 -14.10 19.21 -5.66
CA ASN A 112 -13.50 20.10 -4.65
C ASN A 112 -12.41 19.45 -3.79
N LYS A 113 -11.69 18.46 -4.33
CA LYS A 113 -10.57 17.75 -3.65
C LYS A 113 -10.86 17.20 -2.24
N GLY A 114 -12.13 17.09 -1.84
CA GLY A 114 -12.54 16.51 -0.57
C GLY A 114 -12.25 15.01 -0.50
N ILE A 115 -12.35 14.45 0.70
CA ILE A 115 -12.16 13.01 0.96
C ILE A 115 -13.46 12.39 1.46
N SER A 116 -13.56 11.06 1.38
CA SER A 116 -14.70 10.32 1.94
C SER A 116 -14.22 9.03 2.60
N PRO A 117 -14.74 8.68 3.79
CA PRO A 117 -14.38 7.44 4.47
C PRO A 117 -15.01 6.20 3.82
N VAL A 118 -15.92 6.38 2.86
CA VAL A 118 -16.59 5.25 2.18
C VAL A 118 -15.60 4.55 1.25
N PRO A 119 -15.25 3.27 1.50
CA PRO A 119 -14.23 2.58 0.74
C PRO A 119 -14.69 2.26 -0.70
N ILE A 120 -13.71 2.10 -1.59
CA ILE A 120 -13.87 1.43 -2.88
C ILE A 120 -13.35 0.00 -2.69
N ASN A 121 -14.14 -1.00 -3.06
CA ASN A 121 -13.75 -2.41 -2.94
C ASN A 121 -13.40 -2.95 -4.33
N LEU A 122 -12.14 -3.34 -4.51
CA LEU A 122 -11.60 -3.86 -5.76
C LEU A 122 -10.97 -5.24 -5.52
N ARG A 123 -11.42 -6.22 -6.28
CA ARG A 123 -10.80 -7.55 -6.37
C ARG A 123 -9.96 -7.62 -7.62
N ILE A 124 -8.72 -8.06 -7.50
CA ILE A 124 -7.85 -8.38 -8.63
C ILE A 124 -7.53 -9.85 -8.58
N HIS A 125 -7.98 -10.57 -9.60
CA HIS A 125 -7.61 -11.94 -9.88
C HIS A 125 -6.38 -11.92 -10.77
N SER A 126 -5.30 -12.63 -10.43
CA SER A 126 -4.10 -12.74 -11.27
C SER A 126 -3.27 -13.97 -10.92
N PRO A 127 -2.59 -14.64 -11.87
CA PRO A 127 -1.67 -15.73 -11.57
C PRO A 127 -0.35 -15.26 -10.94
N HIS A 128 -0.13 -13.94 -10.88
CA HIS A 128 1.13 -13.34 -10.45
C HIS A 128 1.07 -12.79 -9.02
N VAL A 129 -0.10 -12.83 -8.37
CA VAL A 129 -0.30 -12.28 -7.03
C VAL A 129 -0.47 -13.37 -6.00
N LEU A 130 -0.09 -13.07 -4.76
CA LEU A 130 -0.47 -13.87 -3.61
C LEU A 130 -1.84 -13.42 -3.14
N ASN A 131 -2.57 -14.33 -2.50
CA ASN A 131 -3.80 -13.99 -1.81
C ASN A 131 -3.46 -12.98 -0.69
N LEU A 132 -3.91 -11.73 -0.79
CA LEU A 132 -3.62 -10.66 0.16
C LEU A 132 -4.76 -9.63 0.17
N THR A 133 -5.04 -9.03 1.32
CA THR A 133 -5.95 -7.87 1.43
C THR A 133 -5.19 -6.65 1.93
N LEU A 134 -5.11 -5.64 1.08
CA LEU A 134 -4.43 -4.38 1.33
C LEU A 134 -5.47 -3.27 1.39
N VAL A 135 -5.30 -2.32 2.30
CA VAL A 135 -6.13 -1.12 2.38
C VAL A 135 -5.23 0.08 2.09
N ASP A 136 -5.36 0.67 0.90
CA ASP A 136 -4.71 1.95 0.58
C ASP A 136 -5.50 3.06 1.25
N LEU A 137 -4.82 3.88 2.03
CA LEU A 137 -5.42 5.00 2.75
C LEU A 137 -4.90 6.33 2.16
N PRO A 138 -5.71 7.40 2.22
CA PRO A 138 -5.27 8.72 1.81
C PRO A 138 -3.94 9.11 2.48
N GLY A 139 -3.06 9.73 1.69
CA GLY A 139 -1.78 10.19 2.20
C GLY A 139 -1.94 11.40 3.10
N ILE A 140 -1.25 11.40 4.24
CA ILE A 140 -1.27 12.53 5.18
C ILE A 140 -0.69 13.77 4.49
N THR A 141 -1.42 14.88 4.58
CA THR A 141 -0.97 16.22 4.18
C THR A 141 -1.10 17.16 5.36
N LYS A 142 -0.10 18.03 5.55
CA LYS A 142 -0.05 19.02 6.64
C LYS A 142 -0.63 20.37 6.23
N VAL A 143 -0.68 20.64 4.93
CA VAL A 143 -1.16 21.91 4.39
C VAL A 143 -2.26 21.63 3.38
N PRO A 144 -3.47 22.17 3.58
CA PRO A 144 -4.54 22.05 2.60
C PRO A 144 -4.14 22.75 1.29
N VAL A 145 -4.41 22.11 0.16
CA VAL A 145 -4.11 22.66 -1.17
C VAL A 145 -5.36 22.72 -2.05
N GLY A 146 -5.56 23.85 -2.73
CA GLY A 146 -6.77 24.10 -3.53
C GLY A 146 -8.02 24.18 -2.65
N ASP A 147 -9.09 23.50 -3.04
CA ASP A 147 -10.38 23.55 -2.34
C ASP A 147 -10.50 22.60 -1.13
N GLN A 148 -9.36 22.11 -0.61
CA GLN A 148 -9.36 21.23 0.55
C GLN A 148 -9.78 21.98 1.81
N PRO A 149 -10.56 21.34 2.69
CA PRO A 149 -10.96 21.96 3.93
C PRO A 149 -9.77 22.13 4.87
N ALA A 150 -9.80 23.14 5.75
CA ALA A 150 -8.67 23.47 6.63
C ALA A 150 -8.32 22.36 7.62
N ASP A 151 -9.28 21.49 7.94
CA ASP A 151 -9.16 20.34 8.83
C ASP A 151 -8.84 19.02 8.09
N ILE A 152 -8.45 19.08 6.82
CA ILE A 152 -8.19 17.88 5.99
C ILE A 152 -7.20 16.91 6.63
N GLU A 153 -6.17 17.43 7.31
CA GLU A 153 -5.18 16.61 8.04
C GLU A 153 -5.88 15.75 9.11
N TYR A 154 -6.76 16.36 9.91
CA TYR A 154 -7.51 15.66 10.96
C TYR A 154 -8.46 14.63 10.37
N GLN A 155 -9.16 14.95 9.28
CA GLN A 155 -10.06 14.00 8.62
C GLN A 155 -9.31 12.77 8.07
N ILE A 156 -8.14 12.97 7.45
CA ILE A 156 -7.29 11.87 6.97
C ILE A 156 -6.78 11.04 8.14
N ARG A 157 -6.32 11.69 9.22
CA ARG A 157 -5.84 10.99 10.41
C ARG A 157 -6.94 10.16 11.05
N ASP A 158 -8.13 10.72 11.25
CA ASP A 158 -9.27 9.99 11.81
C ASP A 158 -9.62 8.77 10.95
N MET A 159 -9.68 8.96 9.63
CA MET A 159 -9.90 7.87 8.68
C MET A 159 -8.84 6.77 8.80
N ILE A 160 -7.56 7.12 8.90
CA ILE A 160 -6.48 6.13 9.10
C ILE A 160 -6.68 5.38 10.43
N MET A 161 -6.97 6.10 11.51
CA MET A 161 -7.14 5.54 12.85
C MET A 161 -8.27 4.50 12.89
N GLN A 162 -9.36 4.69 12.14
CA GLN A 162 -10.46 3.71 12.02
C GLN A 162 -10.01 2.34 11.47
N TYR A 163 -8.88 2.28 10.75
CA TYR A 163 -8.28 1.04 10.27
C TYR A 163 -7.19 0.52 11.21
N ILE A 164 -6.23 1.37 11.58
CA ILE A 164 -5.02 0.93 12.30
C ILE A 164 -5.22 0.69 13.80
N CYS A 165 -6.31 1.19 14.41
CA CYS A 165 -6.65 0.88 15.81
C CYS A 165 -7.12 -0.56 16.00
N LYS A 166 -7.45 -1.28 14.92
CA LYS A 166 -7.85 -2.69 15.00
C LYS A 166 -6.62 -3.55 15.28
N GLU A 167 -6.63 -4.31 16.37
CA GLU A 167 -5.49 -5.15 16.83
C GLU A 167 -4.99 -6.14 15.77
N ASN A 168 -5.89 -6.64 14.93
CA ASN A 168 -5.60 -7.59 13.87
C ASN A 168 -5.14 -6.93 12.55
N CYS A 169 -5.06 -5.59 12.52
CA CYS A 169 -4.59 -4.85 11.36
C CYS A 169 -3.06 -4.74 11.38
N LEU A 170 -2.42 -5.29 10.36
CA LEU A 170 -1.00 -5.08 10.11
C LEU A 170 -0.82 -3.68 9.51
N ILE A 171 0.14 -2.92 10.03
CA ILE A 171 0.43 -1.56 9.57
C ILE A 171 1.66 -1.63 8.66
N LEU A 172 1.47 -1.23 7.40
CA LEU A 172 2.57 -1.02 6.46
C LEU A 172 2.93 0.47 6.47
N ALA A 173 3.94 0.83 7.25
CA ALA A 173 4.38 2.21 7.44
C ALA A 173 5.38 2.61 6.35
N VAL A 174 4.88 3.26 5.29
CA VAL A 174 5.66 3.65 4.12
C VAL A 174 6.29 5.03 4.33
N THR A 175 7.62 5.08 4.35
CA THR A 175 8.42 6.30 4.54
C THR A 175 9.44 6.44 3.41
N PRO A 176 9.57 7.61 2.78
CA PRO A 176 10.61 7.82 1.78
C PRO A 176 11.98 8.07 2.45
N ALA A 177 13.04 7.50 1.87
CA ALA A 177 14.39 7.55 2.42
C ALA A 177 15.04 8.94 2.34
N ASN A 178 14.58 9.78 1.43
CA ASN A 178 15.05 11.15 1.27
C ASN A 178 14.44 12.14 2.29
N THR A 179 13.82 11.62 3.34
CA THR A 179 13.30 12.40 4.47
C THR A 179 13.77 11.77 5.76
N ASP A 180 13.99 12.58 6.79
CA ASP A 180 14.35 12.07 8.11
C ASP A 180 13.24 11.15 8.67
N LEU A 181 13.62 9.95 9.10
CA LEU A 181 12.73 8.95 9.67
C LEU A 181 11.99 9.48 10.90
N ALA A 182 12.61 10.36 11.69
CA ALA A 182 12.00 10.95 12.88
C ALA A 182 10.77 11.81 12.53
N ASN A 183 10.68 12.31 11.30
CA ASN A 183 9.56 13.10 10.80
C ASN A 183 8.51 12.27 10.05
N SER A 184 8.63 10.93 10.08
CA SER A 184 7.67 10.05 9.42
C SER A 184 6.32 10.06 10.13
N ASP A 185 5.32 10.66 9.48
CA ASP A 185 3.94 10.64 9.95
C ASP A 185 3.40 9.19 10.03
N ALA A 186 3.89 8.29 9.17
CA ALA A 186 3.50 6.88 9.17
C ALA A 186 3.91 6.17 10.47
N LEU A 187 5.18 6.33 10.86
CA LEU A 187 5.73 5.70 12.06
C LEU A 187 5.18 6.34 13.34
N LYS A 188 4.91 7.65 13.31
CA LYS A 188 4.25 8.34 14.41
C LYS A 188 2.86 7.75 14.68
N LEU A 189 2.01 7.64 13.65
CA LEU A 189 0.69 7.02 13.80
C LEU A 189 0.78 5.55 14.21
N ALA A 190 1.74 4.80 13.65
CA ALA A 190 1.95 3.41 14.04
C ALA A 190 2.32 3.28 15.53
N LYS A 191 3.19 4.15 16.05
CA LYS A 191 3.57 4.16 17.48
C LYS A 191 2.42 4.54 18.41
N ASP A 192 1.48 5.37 17.97
CA ASP A 192 0.28 5.72 18.76
C ASP A 192 -0.61 4.48 19.03
N VAL A 193 -0.66 3.51 18.12
CA VAL A 193 -1.55 2.33 18.20
C VAL A 193 -0.84 0.98 18.35
N ASP A 194 0.47 0.95 18.11
CA ASP A 194 1.37 -0.21 18.26
C ASP A 194 2.73 0.25 18.83
N PRO A 195 2.78 0.68 20.12
CA PRO A 195 3.99 1.23 20.73
C PRO A 195 5.17 0.25 20.70
N GLN A 196 4.87 -1.04 20.85
CA GLN A 196 5.84 -2.13 20.83
C GLN A 196 6.29 -2.54 19.41
N GLY A 197 5.65 -2.04 18.36
CA GLY A 197 6.01 -2.34 16.97
C GLY A 197 5.80 -3.82 16.59
N GLN A 198 4.79 -4.47 17.16
CA GLN A 198 4.49 -5.90 17.00
C GLN A 198 3.87 -6.23 15.64
N ARG A 199 3.03 -5.32 15.15
CA ARG A 199 2.21 -5.45 13.94
C ARG A 199 2.52 -4.35 12.92
N THR A 200 3.62 -3.64 13.09
CA THR A 200 4.11 -2.61 12.17
C THR A 200 5.31 -3.12 11.38
N ILE A 201 5.24 -2.99 10.05
CA ILE A 201 6.35 -3.23 9.12
C ILE A 201 6.75 -1.88 8.53
N GLY A 202 8.02 -1.52 8.65
CA GLY A 202 8.55 -0.32 8.02
C GLY A 202 8.89 -0.59 6.55
N VAL A 203 8.42 0.26 5.64
CA VAL A 203 8.82 0.22 4.22
C VAL A 203 9.54 1.51 3.87
N ILE A 204 10.78 1.38 3.42
CA ILE A 204 11.60 2.52 3.03
C ILE A 204 11.64 2.61 1.50
N THR A 205 11.03 3.67 0.94
CA THR A 205 10.98 3.91 -0.51
C THR A 205 12.02 4.94 -0.94
N LYS A 206 12.23 5.15 -2.24
CA LYS A 206 13.07 6.23 -2.79
C LYS A 206 14.53 6.21 -2.30
N LEU A 207 15.07 5.02 -2.04
CA LEU A 207 16.48 4.85 -1.64
C LEU A 207 17.46 5.31 -2.72
N ASP A 208 17.02 5.30 -3.98
CA ASP A 208 17.74 5.79 -5.16
C ASP A 208 17.79 7.32 -5.27
N LEU A 209 16.99 8.03 -4.48
CA LEU A 209 16.89 9.48 -4.47
C LEU A 209 17.49 10.12 -3.20
N MET A 210 18.28 9.36 -2.44
CA MET A 210 19.03 9.90 -1.31
C MET A 210 20.20 10.76 -1.80
N ASP A 211 20.58 11.74 -1.00
CA ASP A 211 21.70 12.62 -1.32
C ASP A 211 23.02 11.83 -1.37
N GLU A 212 23.88 12.15 -2.34
CA GLU A 212 25.18 11.49 -2.48
C GLU A 212 26.00 11.61 -1.17
N GLY A 213 26.55 10.48 -0.73
CA GLY A 213 27.28 10.39 0.54
C GLY A 213 26.41 10.08 1.77
N THR A 214 25.09 9.94 1.60
CA THR A 214 24.17 9.46 2.64
C THR A 214 23.61 8.08 2.28
N ASP A 215 23.19 7.33 3.31
CA ASP A 215 22.48 6.06 3.14
C ASP A 215 21.49 5.81 4.28
N ALA A 216 20.58 4.86 4.08
CA ALA A 216 19.56 4.47 5.06
C ALA A 216 19.96 3.19 5.82
N ARG A 217 21.26 2.86 5.91
CA ARG A 217 21.71 1.58 6.45
C ARG A 217 21.26 1.37 7.89
N GLU A 218 21.38 2.38 8.75
CA GLU A 218 20.97 2.27 10.15
C GLU A 218 19.47 2.02 10.33
N ILE A 219 18.65 2.55 9.40
CA ILE A 219 17.21 2.34 9.35
C ILE A 219 16.92 0.90 8.92
N LEU A 220 17.51 0.44 7.82
CA LEU A 220 17.31 -0.90 7.26
C LEU A 220 17.88 -2.01 8.15
N GLU A 221 18.92 -1.73 8.92
CA GLU A 221 19.45 -2.63 9.96
C GLU A 221 18.66 -2.56 11.28
N ASN A 222 17.55 -1.83 11.30
CA ASN A 222 16.62 -1.73 12.44
C ASN A 222 17.28 -1.16 13.72
N ARG A 223 18.28 -0.27 13.57
CA ARG A 223 19.04 0.31 14.70
C ARG A 223 18.47 1.65 15.17
N LEU A 224 17.98 2.49 14.26
CA LEU A 224 17.53 3.85 14.58
C LEU A 224 16.20 3.86 15.36
N LEU A 225 15.15 3.23 14.81
CA LEU A 225 13.84 3.11 15.43
C LEU A 225 13.39 1.65 15.35
N PRO A 226 13.68 0.81 16.35
CA PRO A 226 13.44 -0.62 16.23
C PRO A 226 11.95 -0.99 16.09
N LEU A 227 11.64 -1.82 15.09
CA LEU A 227 10.35 -2.50 14.90
C LEU A 227 10.56 -4.01 15.00
N ARG A 228 9.61 -4.76 15.58
CA ARG A 228 9.75 -6.23 15.73
C ARG A 228 9.81 -6.94 14.38
N ARG A 229 9.12 -6.40 13.37
CA ARG A 229 9.13 -6.92 11.99
C ARG A 229 10.15 -6.23 11.08
N GLY A 230 10.94 -5.30 11.62
CA GLY A 230 12.02 -4.61 10.91
C GLY A 230 11.56 -3.69 9.79
N TYR A 231 12.51 -3.38 8.91
CA TYR A 231 12.36 -2.50 7.76
C TYR A 231 12.72 -3.21 6.47
N ILE A 232 11.99 -2.89 5.40
CA ILE A 232 12.25 -3.41 4.06
C ILE A 232 12.38 -2.23 3.10
N GLY A 233 13.54 -2.12 2.46
CA GLY A 233 13.80 -1.14 1.42
C GLY A 233 13.21 -1.58 0.09
N VAL A 234 12.60 -0.65 -0.65
CA VAL A 234 12.09 -0.87 -2.01
C VAL A 234 12.46 0.28 -2.92
N VAL A 235 12.74 -0.03 -4.18
CA VAL A 235 13.04 0.94 -5.23
C VAL A 235 11.97 0.84 -6.31
N ASN A 236 11.17 1.90 -6.42
CA ASN A 236 10.04 1.96 -7.34
C ASN A 236 10.42 2.62 -8.66
N ARG A 237 9.57 2.48 -9.68
CA ARG A 237 9.69 3.28 -10.91
C ARG A 237 9.59 4.76 -10.59
N SER A 238 10.52 5.54 -11.14
CA SER A 238 10.47 7.01 -11.09
C SER A 238 9.30 7.55 -11.95
N GLN A 239 8.96 8.83 -11.80
CA GLN A 239 7.95 9.46 -12.67
C GLN A 239 8.34 9.36 -14.15
N LYS A 240 9.64 9.55 -14.46
CA LYS A 240 10.17 9.39 -15.81
C LYS A 240 10.01 7.97 -16.35
N ASP A 241 10.23 6.96 -15.50
CA ASP A 241 10.03 5.56 -15.86
C ASP A 241 8.55 5.26 -16.16
N ILE A 242 7.64 5.85 -15.40
CA ILE A 242 6.19 5.71 -15.59
C ILE A 242 5.75 6.37 -16.90
N ASP A 243 6.19 7.61 -17.15
CA ASP A 243 5.87 8.35 -18.37
C ASP A 243 6.45 7.62 -19.60
N GLY A 244 7.62 7.00 -19.44
CA GLY A 244 8.25 6.13 -20.43
C GLY A 244 7.67 4.71 -20.52
N LYS A 245 6.60 4.40 -19.77
CA LYS A 245 5.95 3.08 -19.70
C LYS A 245 6.93 1.92 -19.47
N LYS A 246 7.93 2.14 -18.60
CA LYS A 246 8.88 1.10 -18.20
C LYS A 246 8.12 -0.07 -17.57
N ASP A 247 8.39 -1.25 -18.11
CA ASP A 247 7.78 -2.49 -17.63
C ASP A 247 8.16 -2.78 -16.17
N ILE A 248 7.24 -3.39 -15.43
CA ILE A 248 7.43 -3.70 -14.01
C ILE A 248 8.50 -4.78 -13.83
N LYS A 249 8.63 -5.75 -14.75
CA LYS A 249 9.72 -6.73 -14.65
C LYS A 249 11.08 -6.07 -14.78
N ALA A 250 11.21 -5.11 -15.70
CA ALA A 250 12.44 -4.32 -15.83
C ALA A 250 12.72 -3.47 -14.58
N ALA A 251 11.68 -2.97 -13.90
CA ALA A 251 11.82 -2.26 -12.63
C ALA A 251 12.31 -3.18 -11.50
N LEU A 252 11.76 -4.39 -11.37
CA LEU A 252 12.20 -5.38 -10.37
C LEU A 252 13.66 -5.81 -10.58
N LEU A 253 14.08 -6.01 -11.83
CA LEU A 253 15.49 -6.30 -12.14
C LEU A 253 16.41 -5.11 -11.81
N ALA A 254 15.95 -3.89 -12.04
CA ALA A 254 16.69 -2.69 -11.65
C ALA A 254 16.79 -2.54 -10.12
N GLU A 255 15.72 -2.86 -9.39
CA GLU A 255 15.69 -2.89 -7.93
C GLU A 255 16.68 -3.92 -7.37
N GLU A 256 16.67 -5.14 -7.90
CA GLU A 256 17.61 -6.19 -7.50
C GLU A 256 19.06 -5.76 -7.76
N LYS A 257 19.33 -5.21 -8.95
CA LYS A 257 20.66 -4.69 -9.30
C LYS A 257 21.08 -3.55 -8.36
N PHE A 258 20.16 -2.66 -7.97
CA PHE A 258 20.44 -1.58 -7.03
C PHE A 258 20.95 -2.15 -5.70
N PHE A 259 20.21 -3.08 -5.08
CA PHE A 259 20.62 -3.64 -3.78
C PHE A 259 21.91 -4.47 -3.86
N LEU A 260 22.15 -5.19 -4.96
CA LEU A 260 23.37 -5.99 -5.14
C LEU A 260 24.62 -5.14 -5.43
N SER A 261 24.45 -3.96 -6.02
CA SER A 261 25.56 -3.07 -6.39
C SER A 261 25.86 -1.99 -5.35
N HIS A 262 24.87 -1.60 -4.53
CA HIS A 262 25.05 -0.53 -3.56
C HIS A 262 25.96 -0.95 -2.38
N PRO A 263 27.09 -0.27 -2.12
CA PRO A 263 28.06 -0.67 -1.09
C PRO A 263 27.46 -0.82 0.31
N ALA A 264 26.52 0.06 0.68
CA ALA A 264 25.89 0.05 2.00
C ALA A 264 24.80 -1.03 2.18
N TYR A 265 24.27 -1.60 1.09
CA TYR A 265 23.10 -2.50 1.15
C TYR A 265 23.39 -3.92 0.63
N LYS A 266 24.52 -4.14 -0.04
CA LYS A 266 24.86 -5.43 -0.65
C LYS A 266 24.78 -6.62 0.32
N HIS A 267 25.20 -6.46 1.58
CA HIS A 267 25.15 -7.53 2.58
C HIS A 267 23.74 -7.87 3.07
N MET A 268 22.75 -7.03 2.76
CA MET A 268 21.35 -7.24 3.14
C MET A 268 20.42 -7.41 1.93
N ALA A 269 20.94 -7.48 0.71
CA ALA A 269 20.16 -7.51 -0.53
C ALA A 269 19.08 -8.61 -0.56
N GLU A 270 19.36 -9.78 0.03
CA GLU A 270 18.39 -10.89 0.10
C GLU A 270 17.13 -10.60 0.94
N ARG A 271 17.23 -9.61 1.85
CA ARG A 271 16.15 -9.16 2.75
C ARG A 271 15.56 -7.82 2.33
N MET A 272 15.82 -7.39 1.09
CA MET A 272 15.34 -6.13 0.54
C MET A 272 14.55 -6.37 -0.76
N GLY A 273 13.89 -5.32 -1.24
CA GLY A 273 13.14 -5.31 -2.48
C GLY A 273 11.70 -5.78 -2.36
N THR A 274 10.93 -5.46 -3.39
CA THR A 274 9.50 -5.76 -3.51
C THR A 274 9.22 -7.27 -3.34
N PRO A 275 9.98 -8.21 -3.95
CA PRO A 275 9.71 -9.64 -3.79
C PRO A 275 9.89 -10.15 -2.35
N TYR A 276 10.82 -9.56 -1.59
CA TYR A 276 10.98 -9.90 -0.17
C TYR A 276 9.84 -9.32 0.67
N LEU A 277 9.41 -8.10 0.38
CA LEU A 277 8.25 -7.47 1.02
C LEU A 277 6.98 -8.29 0.83
N GLN A 278 6.68 -8.70 -0.40
CA GLN A 278 5.48 -9.50 -0.71
C GLN A 278 5.48 -10.85 0.03
N ARG A 279 6.63 -11.52 0.13
CA ARG A 279 6.77 -12.75 0.92
C ARG A 279 6.56 -12.51 2.42
N THR A 280 7.09 -11.41 2.94
CA THR A 280 6.97 -11.04 4.36
C THR A 280 5.54 -10.69 4.75
N LEU A 281 4.79 -10.03 3.87
CA LEU A 281 3.38 -9.70 4.10
C LEU A 281 2.45 -10.91 4.02
N ASN A 282 2.89 -11.95 3.32
CA ASN A 282 2.21 -13.22 3.30
C ASN A 282 2.47 -13.95 4.65
N GLN A 283 3.70 -14.09 5.12
CA GLN A 283 4.02 -14.89 6.33
C GLN A 283 3.26 -14.50 7.62
#